data_AF-A0A0C2MJT8-F1
#
_entry.id   AF-A0A0C2MJT8-F1
#
_cell.length_a   1.000
_cell.length_b   1.000
_cell.length_c   1.000
_cell.angle_alpha   90.00
_cell.angle_beta   90.00
_cell.angle_gamma   90.00
#
_symmetry.space_group_name_H-M   'P 1'
#
loop_
_entity.id
_entity.type
_entity.pdbx_description
1 polymer ?
#
loop_
_entity_poly.entity_id
_entity_poly.type
_entity_poly.pdbx_seq_one_letter_code
_entity_poly.pdbx_strand_id
1 'polypeptide(L)'
;MFDKIYDQNLHGITFSSINDILFKSKEEECDDFLTPIYNVPNLGELLYQGLYGLEIVFSKIRQTNDIGHPLCQNLRDGYWLMDHILNRIRHRSINPQFVELLESLFELCKYLPNFLVPCYFEASNREIINLLVNFAFSRMNQKLLDYDHFVRKLCLSTVDFVNGLQNLKPPRSPHEMIQQLPAYIDPEIIMSAGLPHYSCSCSRIGSLIILFTTRTLLFLGMLWKQSVIAFEAG
;
A
#
# COMPACT_ATOMS: atom_id res chain seq x y z
N MET A 1 -24.01 -2.43 11.26
CA MET A 1 -23.69 -1.08 11.80
C MET A 1 -22.24 -0.73 11.52
N PHE A 2 -21.31 -1.66 11.76
CA PHE A 2 -19.88 -1.52 11.40
C PHE A 2 -19.66 -1.35 9.88
N ASP A 3 -20.35 -2.09 9.01
CA ASP A 3 -20.16 -1.97 7.55
C ASP A 3 -20.42 -0.56 6.99
N LYS A 4 -21.46 0.12 7.49
CA LYS A 4 -21.78 1.50 7.07
C LYS A 4 -20.75 2.53 7.51
N ILE A 5 -20.07 2.32 8.65
CA ILE A 5 -19.03 3.22 9.14
C ILE A 5 -17.78 3.04 8.27
N TYR A 6 -17.44 1.80 7.94
CA TYR A 6 -16.29 1.50 7.09
C TYR A 6 -16.49 1.97 5.64
N ASP A 7 -17.70 1.84 5.08
CA ASP A 7 -18.00 2.35 3.74
C ASP A 7 -17.83 3.88 3.61
N GLN A 8 -18.16 4.64 4.67
CA GLN A 8 -17.95 6.09 4.69
C GLN A 8 -16.45 6.43 4.72
N ASN A 9 -15.68 5.76 5.58
CA ASN A 9 -14.24 6.00 5.73
C ASN A 9 -13.42 5.54 4.52
N LEU A 10 -13.98 4.67 3.67
CA LEU A 10 -13.37 4.17 2.43
C LEU A 10 -13.73 5.00 1.19
N HIS A 11 -14.56 6.04 1.33
CA HIS A 11 -14.95 6.88 0.20
C HIS A 11 -13.71 7.55 -0.43
N GLY A 12 -13.62 7.57 -1.77
CA GLY A 12 -12.48 8.19 -2.46
C GLY A 12 -11.13 7.48 -2.35
N ILE A 13 -11.04 6.33 -1.66
CA ILE A 13 -9.81 5.52 -1.67
C ILE A 13 -9.66 4.86 -3.05
N THR A 14 -8.52 5.09 -3.70
CA THR A 14 -8.14 4.46 -4.98
C THR A 14 -7.14 3.33 -4.75
N PHE A 15 -6.83 2.55 -5.78
CA PHE A 15 -5.80 1.51 -5.66
C PHE A 15 -4.41 2.09 -5.38
N SER A 16 -4.09 3.29 -5.88
CA SER A 16 -2.87 4.01 -5.50
C SER A 16 -2.87 4.37 -4.01
N SER A 17 -4.01 4.83 -3.47
CA SER A 17 -4.12 5.10 -2.03
C SER A 17 -3.93 3.83 -1.20
N ILE A 18 -4.41 2.67 -1.68
CA ILE A 18 -4.19 1.38 -1.00
C ILE A 18 -2.70 1.00 -1.05
N ASN A 19 -2.02 1.22 -2.17
CA ASN A 19 -0.56 1.04 -2.28
C ASN A 19 0.18 1.90 -1.25
N ASP A 20 -0.17 3.18 -1.19
CA ASP A 20 0.37 4.16 -0.24
C ASP A 20 0.20 3.75 1.25
N ILE A 21 -0.90 3.11 1.59
CA ILE A 21 -1.19 2.69 2.97
C ILE A 21 -0.53 1.34 3.30
N LEU A 22 -0.72 0.34 2.44
CA LEU A 22 -0.37 -1.05 2.71
C LEU A 22 1.06 -1.39 2.32
N PHE A 23 1.52 -0.87 1.19
CA PHE A 23 2.76 -1.28 0.54
C PHE A 23 3.77 -0.12 0.55
N LYS A 24 4.49 0.11 -0.56
CA LYS A 24 5.69 0.95 -0.69
C LYS A 24 6.97 0.27 -0.28
N SER A 25 7.83 0.06 -1.28
CA SER A 25 9.23 -0.29 -1.03
C SER A 25 10.00 0.91 -0.46
N LYS A 26 11.19 0.65 0.08
CA LYS A 26 12.12 1.68 0.56
C LYS A 26 12.41 2.74 -0.52
N GLU A 27 12.65 2.28 -1.73
CA GLU A 27 13.02 3.09 -2.89
C GLU A 27 11.86 3.96 -3.34
N GLU A 28 10.62 3.45 -3.29
CA GLU A 28 9.42 4.24 -3.55
C GLU A 28 9.23 5.32 -2.49
N GLU A 29 9.32 4.96 -1.21
CA GLU A 29 9.18 5.91 -0.10
C GLU A 29 10.27 7.01 -0.15
N CYS A 30 11.50 6.65 -0.53
CA CYS A 30 12.59 7.60 -0.73
C CYS A 30 12.43 8.47 -1.99
N ASP A 31 11.70 8.00 -3.01
CA ASP A 31 11.39 8.81 -4.17
C ASP A 31 10.35 9.89 -3.81
N ASP A 32 9.42 9.57 -2.92
CA ASP A 32 8.38 10.52 -2.51
C ASP A 32 8.97 11.66 -1.62
N PHE A 33 10.12 11.46 -0.95
CA PHE A 33 10.78 12.39 0.01
C PHE A 33 9.87 12.88 1.17
N LEU A 34 8.71 12.27 1.35
CA LEU A 34 7.71 12.72 2.32
C LEU A 34 8.09 12.30 3.75
N THR A 35 8.72 11.14 3.91
CA THR A 35 8.96 10.55 5.22
C THR A 35 10.28 9.77 5.29
N PRO A 36 11.06 9.90 6.39
CA PRO A 36 12.24 9.06 6.60
C PRO A 36 11.83 7.61 6.86
N ILE A 37 12.66 6.65 6.47
CA ILE A 37 12.42 5.23 6.72
C ILE A 37 12.52 4.92 8.22
N TYR A 38 11.55 4.17 8.74
CA TYR A 38 11.61 3.70 10.12
C TYR A 38 12.47 2.45 10.25
N ASN A 39 13.44 2.52 11.15
CA ASN A 39 14.30 1.40 11.50
C ASN A 39 13.91 0.89 12.89
N VAL A 40 13.44 -0.36 12.95
CA VAL A 40 13.07 -1.00 14.21
C VAL A 40 14.36 -1.42 14.93
N PRO A 41 14.61 -0.97 16.17
CA PRO A 41 15.82 -1.36 16.92
C PRO A 41 15.96 -2.88 17.00
N ASN A 42 17.16 -3.40 16.72
CA ASN A 42 17.50 -4.83 16.71
C ASN A 42 16.75 -5.70 15.67
N LEU A 43 16.01 -5.10 14.74
CA LEU A 43 15.39 -5.81 13.61
C LEU A 43 15.88 -5.25 12.27
N GLY A 44 15.94 -3.92 12.13
CA GLY A 44 16.25 -3.27 10.87
C GLY A 44 15.04 -2.59 10.23
N GLU A 45 15.19 -2.30 8.94
CA GLU A 45 14.13 -1.75 8.09
C GLU A 45 13.12 -2.84 7.72
N LEU A 46 11.85 -2.45 7.54
CA LEU A 46 10.80 -3.34 7.05
C LEU A 46 10.90 -3.52 5.53
N LEU A 47 10.42 -4.66 5.03
CA LEU A 47 10.39 -4.96 3.60
C LEU A 47 9.50 -3.99 2.82
N TYR A 48 8.33 -3.68 3.39
CA TYR A 48 7.48 -2.58 2.97
C TYR A 48 7.40 -1.55 4.09
N GLN A 49 7.34 -0.28 3.73
CA GLN A 49 7.14 0.81 4.70
C GLN A 49 5.67 0.91 5.14
N GLY A 50 4.75 0.35 4.35
CA GLY A 50 3.32 0.25 4.65
C GLY A 50 2.92 -0.75 5.74
N LEU A 51 1.62 -0.78 6.06
CA LEU A 51 1.05 -1.66 7.08
C LEU A 51 1.27 -3.16 6.79
N TYR A 52 1.36 -3.54 5.52
CA TYR A 52 1.58 -4.93 5.12
C TYR A 52 3.00 -5.42 5.48
N GLY A 53 3.98 -4.51 5.51
CA GLY A 53 5.34 -4.82 5.97
C GLY A 53 5.36 -5.30 7.41
N LEU A 54 4.52 -4.71 8.27
CA LEU A 54 4.31 -5.15 9.65
C LEU A 54 3.60 -6.50 9.71
N GLU A 55 2.58 -6.72 8.88
CA GLU A 55 1.84 -7.99 8.86
C GLU A 55 2.72 -9.18 8.48
N ILE A 56 3.72 -8.99 7.60
CA ILE A 56 4.72 -10.03 7.29
C ILE A 56 5.50 -10.44 8.57
N VAL A 57 5.88 -9.46 9.39
CA VAL A 57 6.61 -9.70 10.64
C VAL A 57 5.69 -10.29 11.71
N PHE A 58 4.51 -9.71 11.92
CA PHE A 58 3.53 -10.20 12.88
C PHE A 58 3.04 -11.61 12.56
N SER A 59 2.86 -11.96 11.29
CA SER A 59 2.51 -13.32 10.88
C SER A 59 3.54 -14.35 11.36
N LYS A 60 4.84 -14.03 11.26
CA LYS A 60 5.90 -14.87 11.81
C LYS A 60 5.86 -14.94 13.33
N ILE A 61 5.72 -13.79 14.00
CA ILE A 61 5.61 -13.70 15.47
C ILE A 61 4.44 -14.56 15.98
N ARG A 62 3.28 -14.53 15.32
CA ARG A 62 2.10 -15.32 15.69
C ARG A 62 2.35 -16.81 15.52
N GLN A 63 3.03 -17.21 14.44
CA GLN A 63 3.38 -18.62 14.18
C GLN A 63 4.36 -19.17 15.21
N THR A 64 5.30 -18.35 15.69
CA THR A 64 6.33 -18.76 16.65
C THR A 64 5.98 -18.42 18.11
N ASN A 65 4.89 -17.69 18.34
CA ASN A 65 4.51 -17.11 19.63
C ASN A 65 5.65 -16.30 20.29
N ASP A 66 6.41 -15.54 19.49
CA ASP A 66 7.59 -14.79 19.94
C ASP A 66 7.22 -13.43 20.55
N ILE A 67 6.79 -13.47 21.80
CA ILE A 67 6.47 -12.27 22.60
C ILE A 67 7.72 -11.39 22.84
N GLY A 68 8.93 -11.95 22.69
CA GLY A 68 10.21 -11.25 22.85
C GLY A 68 10.73 -10.58 21.57
N HIS A 69 9.99 -10.65 20.46
CA HIS A 69 10.45 -10.12 19.18
C HIS A 69 10.79 -8.61 19.27
N PRO A 70 11.87 -8.13 18.61
CA PRO A 70 12.27 -6.72 18.69
C PRO A 70 11.18 -5.72 18.32
N LEU A 71 10.30 -6.07 17.38
CA LEU A 71 9.12 -5.27 17.04
C LEU A 71 8.14 -5.12 18.21
N CYS A 72 7.86 -6.22 18.92
CA CYS A 72 7.01 -6.20 20.11
C CYS A 72 7.66 -5.38 21.22
N GLN A 73 8.98 -5.49 21.38
CA GLN A 73 9.71 -4.68 22.36
C GLN A 73 9.65 -3.19 22.02
N ASN A 74 9.86 -2.82 20.75
CA ASN A 74 9.74 -1.43 20.29
C ASN A 74 8.37 -0.82 20.60
N LEU A 75 7.29 -1.59 20.44
CA LEU A 75 5.92 -1.17 20.76
C LEU A 75 5.63 -1.06 22.27
N ARG A 76 6.41 -1.75 23.12
CA ARG A 76 6.32 -1.60 24.59
C ARG A 76 7.11 -0.39 25.09
N ASP A 77 8.25 -0.14 24.45
CA ASP A 77 9.18 0.90 24.84
C ASP A 77 8.63 2.30 24.49
N GLY A 78 7.80 2.40 23.46
CA GLY A 78 7.15 3.65 23.09
C GLY A 78 6.27 3.55 21.86
N TYR A 79 5.77 4.71 21.42
CA TYR A 79 4.75 4.80 20.37
C TYR A 79 5.29 5.30 19.02
N TRP A 80 6.62 5.37 18.88
CA TRP A 80 7.28 5.97 17.72
C TRP A 80 6.89 5.33 16.38
N LEU A 81 6.69 4.02 16.35
CA LEU A 81 6.24 3.31 15.16
C LEU A 81 4.82 3.74 14.74
N MET A 82 3.91 3.87 15.70
CA MET A 82 2.54 4.34 15.44
C MET A 82 2.55 5.78 14.92
N ASP A 83 3.32 6.66 15.57
CA ASP A 83 3.45 8.06 15.15
C ASP A 83 4.09 8.18 13.76
N HIS A 84 5.10 7.34 13.48
CA HIS A 84 5.72 7.28 12.16
C HIS A 84 4.74 6.88 11.06
N ILE A 85 3.93 5.84 11.29
CA ILE A 85 2.90 5.41 10.33
C ILE A 85 1.89 6.53 10.06
N LEU A 86 1.41 7.20 11.11
CA LEU A 86 0.44 8.30 10.97
C LEU A 86 1.04 9.46 10.19
N ASN A 87 2.28 9.84 10.50
CA ASN A 87 2.97 10.89 9.77
C ASN A 87 3.16 10.54 8.29
N ARG A 88 3.53 9.29 7.98
CA ARG A 88 3.61 8.80 6.59
C ARG A 88 2.30 8.99 5.84
N ILE A 89 1.19 8.59 6.44
CA ILE A 89 -0.13 8.63 5.81
C ILE A 89 -0.63 10.07 5.67
N ARG A 90 -0.38 10.95 6.64
CA ARG A 90 -0.76 12.38 6.60
C ARG A 90 -0.12 13.17 5.47
N HIS A 91 1.10 12.81 5.07
CA HIS A 91 1.80 13.47 3.96
C HIS A 91 1.28 13.06 2.58
N ARG A 92 0.40 12.06 2.52
CA ARG A 92 -0.17 11.55 1.27
C ARG A 92 -1.60 12.06 1.10
N SER A 93 -2.05 12.16 -0.16
CA SER A 93 -3.40 12.59 -0.54
C SER A 93 -4.45 11.49 -0.29
N ILE A 94 -4.55 11.01 0.95
CA ILE A 94 -5.50 9.97 1.39
C ILE A 94 -6.74 10.65 1.98
N ASN A 95 -7.90 9.98 1.93
CA ASN A 95 -9.13 10.50 2.53
C ASN A 95 -8.90 10.86 4.02
N PRO A 96 -9.14 12.12 4.45
CA PRO A 96 -8.94 12.55 5.82
C PRO A 96 -9.73 11.73 6.84
N GLN A 97 -10.93 11.25 6.50
CA GLN A 97 -11.75 10.41 7.38
C GLN A 97 -11.07 9.06 7.68
N PHE A 98 -10.36 8.51 6.70
CA PHE A 98 -9.57 7.30 6.90
C PHE A 98 -8.39 7.56 7.84
N VAL A 99 -7.72 8.71 7.69
CA VAL A 99 -6.62 9.11 8.56
C VAL A 99 -7.12 9.29 9.99
N GLU A 100 -8.22 9.99 10.20
CA GLU A 100 -8.86 10.16 11.51
C GLU A 100 -9.24 8.82 12.15
N LEU A 101 -9.77 7.88 11.36
CA LEU A 101 -10.06 6.53 11.84
C LEU A 101 -8.78 5.83 12.32
N LEU A 102 -7.69 5.88 11.55
CA LEU A 102 -6.43 5.24 11.92
C LEU A 102 -5.81 5.89 13.17
N GLU A 103 -5.86 7.22 13.25
CA GLU A 103 -5.42 7.99 14.42
C GLU A 103 -6.18 7.59 15.68
N SER A 104 -7.51 7.50 15.59
CA SER A 104 -8.35 7.10 16.72
C SER A 104 -8.02 5.69 17.21
N LEU A 105 -7.75 4.74 16.30
CA LEU A 105 -7.37 3.38 16.64
C LEU A 105 -6.00 3.32 17.33
N PHE A 106 -5.03 4.07 16.82
CA PHE A 106 -3.70 4.10 17.42
C PHE A 106 -3.71 4.81 18.77
N GLU A 107 -4.50 5.87 18.94
CA GLU A 107 -4.65 6.49 20.26
C GLU A 107 -5.29 5.56 21.28
N LEU A 108 -6.31 4.79 20.90
CA LEU A 108 -6.85 3.74 21.77
C LEU A 108 -5.78 2.75 22.20
N CYS A 109 -4.84 2.39 21.31
CA CYS A 109 -3.71 1.53 21.66
C CYS A 109 -2.75 2.19 22.66
N LYS A 110 -2.51 3.50 22.56
CA LYS A 110 -1.62 4.24 23.47
C LYS A 110 -2.16 4.35 24.90
N TYR A 111 -3.48 4.30 25.10
CA TYR A 111 -4.09 4.27 26.44
C TYR A 111 -3.94 2.92 27.16
N LEU A 112 -3.50 1.87 26.47
CA LEU A 112 -3.34 0.55 27.06
C LEU A 112 -2.04 0.45 27.88
N PRO A 113 -2.00 -0.42 28.91
CA PRO A 113 -0.75 -0.81 29.55
C PRO A 113 0.27 -1.32 28.52
N ASN A 114 1.53 -0.87 28.59
CA ASN A 114 2.55 -1.10 27.56
C ASN A 114 2.69 -2.57 27.13
N PHE A 115 2.54 -3.53 28.05
CA PHE A 115 2.64 -4.96 27.73
C PHE A 115 1.53 -5.48 26.82
N LEU A 116 0.36 -4.83 26.79
CA LEU A 116 -0.77 -5.16 25.90
C LEU A 116 -0.66 -4.48 24.54
N VAL A 117 0.06 -3.36 24.43
CA VAL A 117 0.16 -2.54 23.21
C VAL A 117 0.49 -3.39 21.97
N PRO A 118 1.49 -4.29 21.97
CA PRO A 118 1.81 -5.08 20.78
C PRO A 118 0.64 -5.93 20.27
N CYS A 119 -0.14 -6.52 21.16
CA CYS A 119 -1.26 -7.39 20.81
C CYS A 119 -2.42 -6.60 20.19
N TYR A 120 -2.80 -5.49 20.81
CA TYR A 120 -3.90 -4.67 20.31
C TYR A 120 -3.51 -3.89 19.05
N PHE A 121 -2.28 -3.38 18.99
CA PHE A 121 -1.77 -2.74 17.78
C PHE A 121 -1.74 -3.73 16.60
N GLU A 122 -1.28 -4.96 16.81
CA GLU A 122 -1.31 -6.01 15.78
C GLU A 122 -2.73 -6.32 15.32
N ALA A 123 -3.68 -6.46 16.25
CA ALA A 123 -5.08 -6.70 15.92
C ALA A 123 -5.67 -5.54 15.12
N SER A 124 -5.48 -4.29 15.55
CA SER A 124 -5.92 -3.10 14.82
C SER A 124 -5.30 -3.02 13.43
N ASN A 125 -3.99 -3.27 13.30
CA ASN A 125 -3.29 -3.28 12.02
C ASN A 125 -3.88 -4.33 11.07
N ARG A 126 -4.13 -5.55 11.57
CA ARG A 126 -4.72 -6.64 10.80
C ARG A 126 -6.14 -6.33 10.33
N GLU A 127 -6.97 -5.71 11.18
CA GLU A 127 -8.33 -5.31 10.79
C GLU A 127 -8.30 -4.26 9.67
N ILE A 128 -7.41 -3.26 9.75
CA ILE A 128 -7.25 -2.26 8.68
C ILE A 128 -6.78 -2.89 7.37
N ILE A 129 -5.81 -3.82 7.44
CA ILE A 129 -5.33 -4.54 6.25
C ILE A 129 -6.47 -5.35 5.64
N ASN A 130 -7.21 -6.13 6.43
CA ASN A 130 -8.33 -6.92 5.95
C ASN A 130 -9.40 -6.04 5.28
N LEU A 131 -9.72 -4.90 5.90
CA LEU A 131 -10.66 -3.94 5.36
C LEU A 131 -10.22 -3.41 3.99
N LEU A 132 -8.96 -2.97 3.86
CA LEU A 132 -8.44 -2.44 2.59
C LEU A 132 -8.31 -3.52 1.52
N VAL A 133 -7.92 -4.74 1.90
CA VAL A 133 -7.84 -5.89 0.98
C VAL A 133 -9.24 -6.28 0.50
N ASN A 134 -10.23 -6.37 1.38
CA ASN A 134 -11.62 -6.66 1.00
C ASN A 134 -12.21 -5.57 0.10
N PHE A 135 -11.87 -4.31 0.37
CA PHE A 135 -12.27 -3.19 -0.47
C PHE A 135 -11.59 -3.21 -1.85
N ALA A 136 -10.30 -3.57 -1.93
CA ALA A 136 -9.63 -3.78 -3.20
C ALA A 136 -10.32 -4.93 -3.98
N PHE A 137 -10.58 -6.04 -3.31
CA PHE A 137 -11.23 -7.21 -3.89
C PHE A 137 -12.66 -6.92 -4.37
N SER A 138 -13.46 -6.12 -3.64
CA SER A 138 -14.81 -5.75 -4.10
C SER A 138 -14.81 -4.96 -5.42
N ARG A 139 -13.68 -4.30 -5.75
CA ARG A 139 -13.47 -3.55 -7.00
C ARG A 139 -12.75 -4.35 -8.09
N MET A 140 -12.24 -5.53 -7.77
CA MET A 140 -11.64 -6.44 -8.74
C MET A 140 -12.68 -7.37 -9.38
N ASN A 141 -12.27 -8.09 -10.42
CA ASN A 141 -13.13 -9.08 -11.06
C ASN A 141 -13.46 -10.25 -10.10
N GLN A 142 -14.71 -10.31 -9.64
CA GLN A 142 -15.18 -11.31 -8.68
C GLN A 142 -14.93 -12.75 -9.15
N LYS A 143 -15.02 -13.01 -10.45
CA LYS A 143 -14.75 -14.36 -11.01
C LYS A 143 -13.33 -14.83 -10.71
N LEU A 144 -12.35 -13.92 -10.63
CA LEU A 144 -10.96 -14.26 -10.35
C LEU A 144 -10.73 -14.51 -8.85
N LEU A 145 -11.54 -13.87 -7.99
CA LEU A 145 -11.45 -14.03 -6.55
C LEU A 145 -12.07 -15.33 -6.06
N ASP A 146 -13.00 -15.90 -6.83
CA ASP A 146 -13.67 -17.17 -6.55
C ASP A 146 -12.76 -18.41 -6.75
N TYR A 147 -11.54 -18.26 -7.29
CA TYR A 147 -10.63 -19.38 -7.53
C TYR A 147 -9.96 -19.89 -6.25
N ASP A 148 -8.69 -19.55 -6.02
CA ASP A 148 -7.91 -20.04 -4.87
C ASP A 148 -7.18 -18.88 -4.18
N HIS A 149 -6.74 -19.11 -2.94
CA HIS A 149 -5.93 -18.20 -2.16
C HIS A 149 -4.66 -17.74 -2.90
N PHE A 150 -4.05 -18.60 -3.72
CA PHE A 150 -2.93 -18.22 -4.58
C PHE A 150 -3.33 -17.11 -5.58
N VAL A 151 -4.47 -17.26 -6.26
CA VAL A 151 -4.96 -16.27 -7.23
C VAL A 151 -5.29 -14.95 -6.53
N ARG A 152 -5.93 -15.00 -5.35
CA ARG A 152 -6.20 -13.79 -4.55
C ARG A 152 -4.93 -13.06 -4.14
N LYS A 153 -3.85 -13.77 -3.79
CA LYS A 153 -2.54 -13.15 -3.53
C LYS A 153 -1.93 -12.53 -4.77
N LEU A 154 -2.06 -13.17 -5.94
CA LEU A 154 -1.63 -12.58 -7.21
C LEU A 154 -2.43 -11.30 -7.52
N CYS A 155 -3.75 -11.33 -7.34
CA CYS A 155 -4.59 -10.14 -7.50
C CYS A 155 -4.16 -9.02 -6.53
N LEU A 156 -3.93 -9.33 -5.26
CA LEU A 156 -3.45 -8.34 -4.28
C LEU A 156 -2.06 -7.78 -4.68
N SER A 157 -1.16 -8.61 -5.19
CA SER A 157 0.16 -8.16 -5.66
C SER A 157 0.07 -7.13 -6.80
N THR A 158 -1.02 -7.12 -7.58
CA THR A 158 -1.21 -6.07 -8.61
C THR A 158 -1.25 -4.67 -8.00
N VAL A 159 -1.80 -4.54 -6.79
CA VAL A 159 -1.90 -3.26 -6.07
C VAL A 159 -0.53 -2.78 -5.60
N ASP A 160 0.39 -3.70 -5.29
CA ASP A 160 1.79 -3.37 -4.94
C ASP A 160 2.53 -2.69 -6.10
N PHE A 161 2.20 -3.06 -7.34
CA PHE A 161 2.81 -2.45 -8.52
C PHE A 161 2.17 -1.12 -8.94
N VAL A 162 1.02 -0.72 -8.39
CA VAL A 162 0.30 0.50 -8.82
C VAL A 162 0.70 1.71 -7.96
N ASN A 163 1.06 2.81 -8.60
CA ASN A 163 1.32 4.09 -7.95
C ASN A 163 0.84 5.26 -8.85
N GLY A 164 0.36 6.35 -8.26
CA GLY A 164 -0.10 7.53 -8.98
C GLY A 164 1.03 8.44 -9.46
N LEU A 165 0.83 9.15 -10.59
CA LEU A 165 1.81 10.11 -11.13
C LEU A 165 2.18 11.23 -10.18
N GLN A 166 1.22 11.69 -9.38
CA GLN A 166 1.40 12.74 -8.39
C GLN A 166 2.42 12.39 -7.29
N ASN A 167 2.69 11.10 -7.11
CA ASN A 167 3.65 10.60 -6.13
C ASN A 167 5.06 10.48 -6.74
N LEU A 168 5.20 10.44 -8.07
CA LEU A 168 6.51 10.35 -8.71
C LEU A 168 7.20 11.72 -8.69
N LYS A 169 8.52 11.73 -8.48
CA LYS A 169 9.30 12.96 -8.73
C LYS A 169 9.03 13.42 -10.15
N PRO A 170 8.76 14.72 -10.36
CA PRO A 170 8.76 15.22 -11.70
C PRO A 170 10.12 14.91 -12.33
N PRO A 171 10.18 14.34 -13.55
CA PRO A 171 11.40 14.44 -14.33
C PRO A 171 11.81 15.92 -14.40
N ARG A 172 13.08 16.20 -14.67
CA ARG A 172 13.62 17.59 -14.76
C ARG A 172 12.81 18.51 -15.71
N SER A 173 11.87 17.97 -16.49
CA SER A 173 10.81 18.67 -17.22
C SER A 173 9.44 17.95 -17.06
N PRO A 174 8.57 18.35 -16.11
CA PRO A 174 7.21 17.78 -15.96
C PRO A 174 6.36 17.88 -17.24
N HIS A 175 6.61 18.91 -18.05
CA HIS A 175 5.84 19.19 -19.26
C HIS A 175 6.15 18.24 -20.43
N GLU A 176 7.33 17.65 -20.52
CA GLU A 176 7.72 16.85 -21.69
C GLU A 176 7.23 15.39 -21.59
N MET A 177 7.17 14.81 -20.38
CA MET A 177 6.65 13.45 -20.22
C MET A 177 5.12 13.36 -20.23
N ILE A 178 4.42 14.34 -19.64
CA ILE A 178 2.93 14.39 -19.69
C ILE A 178 2.44 14.57 -21.14
N GLN A 179 3.20 15.27 -21.98
CA GLN A 179 2.90 15.39 -23.41
C GLN A 179 3.25 14.13 -24.23
N GLN A 180 4.11 13.24 -23.69
CA GLN A 180 4.48 11.96 -24.31
C GLN A 180 3.66 10.77 -23.80
N LEU A 181 2.97 10.92 -22.66
CA LEU A 181 1.98 9.96 -22.21
C LEU A 181 0.81 10.00 -23.21
N PRO A 182 0.50 8.88 -23.87
CA PRO A 182 -0.69 8.80 -24.71
C PRO A 182 -1.92 9.22 -23.91
N ALA A 183 -2.84 9.96 -24.54
CA ALA A 183 -4.03 10.52 -23.88
C ALA A 183 -4.95 9.49 -23.19
N TYR A 184 -4.70 8.19 -23.39
CA TYR A 184 -5.43 7.07 -22.79
C TYR A 184 -4.85 6.55 -21.47
N ILE A 185 -3.64 6.99 -21.07
CA ILE A 185 -3.04 6.55 -19.80
C ILE A 185 -3.63 7.38 -18.67
N ASP A 186 -4.39 6.71 -17.80
CA ASP A 186 -4.95 7.32 -16.59
C ASP A 186 -3.80 7.76 -15.67
N PRO A 187 -3.69 9.07 -15.36
CA PRO A 187 -2.59 9.58 -14.55
C PRO A 187 -2.57 9.01 -13.12
N GLU A 188 -3.67 8.41 -12.67
CA GLU A 188 -3.78 7.81 -11.35
C GLU A 188 -3.15 6.40 -11.24
N ILE A 189 -2.79 5.76 -12.36
CA ILE A 189 -2.32 4.36 -12.38
C ILE A 189 -1.07 4.19 -13.24
N ILE A 190 0.11 4.23 -12.62
CA ILE A 190 1.38 3.79 -13.22
C ILE A 190 1.87 2.52 -12.54
N MET A 191 2.04 1.47 -13.35
CA MET A 191 2.61 0.20 -12.90
C MET A 191 4.14 0.19 -12.97
N SER A 192 4.79 -0.34 -11.92
CA SER A 192 6.20 -0.71 -11.97
C SER A 192 6.40 -2.09 -12.61
N ALA A 193 7.55 -2.28 -13.24
CA ALA A 193 7.96 -3.59 -13.77
C ALA A 193 8.39 -4.57 -12.67
N GLY A 194 8.77 -4.05 -11.50
CA GLY A 194 9.29 -4.84 -10.39
C GLY A 194 9.79 -3.95 -9.25
N LEU A 195 9.65 -4.45 -8.02
CA LEU A 195 10.20 -3.81 -6.82
C LEU A 195 11.50 -4.54 -6.40
N PRO A 196 12.52 -3.83 -5.86
CA PRO A 196 12.58 -2.37 -5.72
C PRO A 196 13.17 -1.63 -6.94
N HIS A 197 13.94 -2.31 -7.80
CA HIS A 197 14.84 -1.64 -8.75
C HIS A 197 14.14 -0.91 -9.92
N TYR A 198 12.87 -1.21 -10.21
CA TYR A 198 12.09 -0.58 -11.29
C TYR A 198 10.88 0.21 -10.76
N SER A 199 11.00 0.72 -9.54
CA SER A 199 9.92 1.38 -8.82
C SER A 199 9.94 2.91 -8.90
N CYS A 200 11.12 3.52 -9.11
CA CYS A 200 11.31 4.98 -9.07
C CYS A 200 11.28 5.67 -10.45
N SER A 201 10.72 6.88 -10.49
CA SER A 201 10.86 7.88 -11.55
C SER A 201 10.94 7.32 -12.99
N CYS A 202 12.04 7.56 -13.72
CA CYS A 202 12.22 7.16 -15.12
C CYS A 202 12.30 5.64 -15.32
N SER A 203 12.77 4.88 -14.34
CA SER A 203 12.88 3.41 -14.44
C SER A 203 11.51 2.73 -14.34
N ARG A 204 10.56 3.36 -13.65
CA ARG A 204 9.16 2.91 -13.60
C ARG A 204 8.50 3.04 -14.98
N ILE A 205 8.56 4.24 -15.57
CA ILE A 205 7.91 4.57 -16.84
C ILE A 205 8.66 3.99 -18.05
N GLY A 206 9.99 3.99 -18.02
CA GLY A 206 10.86 3.56 -19.12
C GLY A 206 11.01 2.05 -19.25
N SER A 207 10.38 1.27 -18.37
CA SER A 207 10.39 -0.18 -18.49
C SER A 207 9.44 -0.61 -19.62
N LEU A 208 10.01 -1.06 -20.74
CA LEU A 208 9.32 -1.74 -21.87
C LEU A 208 8.38 -2.89 -21.43
N ILE A 209 8.53 -3.32 -20.18
CA ILE A 209 7.74 -4.30 -19.44
C ILE A 209 6.30 -3.82 -19.16
N ILE A 210 6.02 -2.51 -19.18
CA ILE A 210 4.65 -1.99 -19.06
C ILE A 210 3.73 -2.69 -20.06
N LEU A 211 4.13 -2.97 -21.30
CA LEU A 211 3.26 -3.61 -22.32
C LEU A 211 2.95 -5.12 -22.10
N PHE A 212 3.85 -5.88 -21.46
CA PHE A 212 3.64 -7.33 -21.26
C PHE A 212 3.03 -7.66 -19.90
N THR A 213 3.39 -6.94 -18.84
CA THR A 213 2.84 -7.16 -17.50
C THR A 213 1.48 -6.49 -17.32
N THR A 214 1.22 -5.37 -18.01
CA THR A 214 -0.13 -4.77 -18.08
C THR A 214 -1.15 -5.79 -18.58
N ARG A 215 -0.84 -6.53 -19.66
CA ARG A 215 -1.77 -7.54 -20.20
C ARG A 215 -2.14 -8.62 -19.20
N THR A 216 -1.23 -9.06 -18.32
CA THR A 216 -1.52 -10.14 -17.38
C THR A 216 -2.11 -9.60 -16.07
N LEU A 217 -1.58 -8.50 -15.53
CA LEU A 217 -2.03 -7.91 -14.27
C LEU A 217 -3.35 -7.10 -14.41
N LEU A 218 -3.56 -6.36 -15.51
CA LEU A 218 -4.85 -5.68 -15.75
C LEU A 218 -5.95 -6.67 -16.13
N PHE A 219 -5.63 -7.76 -16.83
CA PHE A 219 -6.60 -8.85 -17.02
C PHE A 219 -6.96 -9.54 -15.70
N LEU A 220 -6.00 -9.66 -14.77
CA LEU A 220 -6.18 -10.40 -13.52
C LEU A 220 -6.77 -9.57 -12.37
N GLY A 221 -6.78 -8.24 -12.44
CA GLY A 221 -7.15 -7.41 -11.29
C GLY A 221 -8.10 -6.28 -11.61
N MET A 222 -7.69 -5.36 -12.49
CA MET A 222 -8.05 -3.97 -12.20
C MET A 222 -9.06 -3.33 -13.15
N LEU A 223 -8.96 -3.48 -14.47
CA LEU A 223 -9.96 -2.90 -15.38
C LEU A 223 -9.87 -3.55 -16.78
N TRP A 224 -10.83 -4.41 -17.12
CA TRP A 224 -10.97 -4.92 -18.50
C TRP A 224 -11.25 -3.79 -19.51
N LYS A 225 -12.01 -2.76 -19.11
CA LYS A 225 -12.41 -1.66 -20.02
C LYS A 225 -11.28 -0.70 -20.39
N GLN A 226 -10.41 -0.33 -19.44
CA GLN A 226 -9.33 0.64 -19.69
C GLN A 226 -8.18 0.01 -20.50
N SER A 227 -7.93 -1.28 -20.30
CA SER A 227 -6.91 -2.03 -21.04
C SER A 227 -7.28 -2.28 -22.50
N VAL A 228 -8.57 -2.44 -22.82
CA VAL A 228 -9.07 -2.60 -24.20
C VAL A 228 -8.93 -1.29 -25.00
N ILE A 229 -9.19 -0.13 -24.39
CA ILE A 229 -9.07 1.18 -25.07
C ILE A 229 -7.60 1.50 -25.40
N ALA A 230 -6.66 1.14 -24.53
CA ALA A 230 -5.23 1.27 -24.81
C ALA A 230 -4.75 0.33 -25.94
N PHE A 231 -5.49 -0.76 -26.20
CA PHE A 231 -5.13 -1.79 -27.19
C PHE A 231 -5.68 -1.50 -28.59
N GLU A 232 -6.88 -0.92 -28.72
CA GLU A 232 -7.48 -0.60 -30.02
C GLU A 232 -6.87 0.64 -30.70
N ALA A 233 -6.07 1.43 -29.97
CA ALA A 233 -5.44 2.66 -30.45
C ALA A 233 -3.97 2.48 -30.90
N GLY A 234 -3.44 1.25 -30.88
CA GLY A 234 -2.07 0.89 -31.29
C GLY A 234 -1.99 0.18 -32.64
#